data_AF-A0A8B6CH08-F1
#
_entry.id   AF-A0A8B6CH08-F1
#
_cell.length_a   1.000
_cell.length_b   1.000
_cell.length_c   1.000
_cell.angle_alpha   90.00
_cell.angle_beta   90.00
_cell.angle_gamma   90.00
#
_symmetry.space_group_name_H-M   'P 1'
#
loop_
_entity.id
_entity.type
_entity.pdbx_description
1 polymer ?
#
loop_
_entity_poly.entity_id
_entity_poly.type
_entity_poly.pdbx_seq_one_letter_code
_entity_poly.pdbx_strand_id
1 'polypeptide(L)'
;MHIQLVSDENGAPLYARQVNDKLLWLERSFLIDEGLPGNSMYKHLLHSPDTANYYGGVSFPGLGGITQCMDIQNTTECHVEIHKHVAKIIQRIFDAAKILDSKTYNVYV
;
A
#
# COMPACT_ATOMS: atom_id res chain seq x y z
N MET A 1 -23.93 -13.82 -1.33
CA MET A 1 -23.04 -13.79 -0.15
C MET A 1 -23.63 -12.79 0.82
N HIS A 2 -24.33 -13.27 1.85
CA HIS A 2 -25.07 -12.43 2.79
C HIS A 2 -24.17 -12.23 4.01
N ILE A 3 -23.50 -11.08 4.09
CA ILE A 3 -22.75 -10.70 5.30
C ILE A 3 -23.80 -10.21 6.31
N GLN A 4 -24.07 -11.02 7.32
CA GLN A 4 -24.84 -10.58 8.48
C GLN A 4 -23.97 -9.60 9.26
N LEU A 5 -24.32 -8.32 9.19
CA LEU A 5 -23.77 -7.33 10.10
C LEU A 5 -24.28 -7.70 11.49
N VAL A 6 -23.36 -8.05 12.39
CA VAL A 6 -23.67 -8.29 13.80
C VAL A 6 -24.27 -7.01 14.36
N SER A 7 -25.59 -6.98 14.47
CA SER A 7 -26.35 -5.88 15.07
C SER A 7 -26.62 -6.25 16.53
N ASP A 8 -25.77 -5.74 17.42
CA ASP A 8 -26.11 -5.58 18.83
C ASP A 8 -26.63 -4.14 19.06
N GLU A 9 -27.65 -4.03 19.88
CA GLU A 9 -28.56 -2.89 20.07
C GLU A 9 -27.94 -1.66 20.79
N ASN A 10 -26.62 -1.67 21.05
CA ASN A 10 -25.92 -0.68 21.87
C ASN A 10 -24.79 0.09 21.16
N GLY A 11 -24.88 0.35 19.84
CA GLY A 11 -23.87 1.09 19.08
C GLY A 11 -22.73 0.24 18.48
N ALA A 12 -22.80 -1.08 18.67
CA ALA A 12 -21.89 -2.06 18.06
C ALA A 12 -21.79 -1.96 16.51
N PRO A 13 -22.86 -1.66 15.75
CA PRO A 13 -22.75 -1.50 14.29
C PRO A 13 -21.84 -0.34 13.87
N LEU A 14 -21.82 0.75 14.63
CA LEU A 14 -20.98 1.92 14.34
C LEU A 14 -19.50 1.62 14.63
N TYR A 15 -19.21 0.94 15.73
CA TYR A 15 -17.86 0.51 16.06
C TYR A 15 -17.31 -0.48 15.01
N ALA A 16 -18.12 -1.49 14.62
CA ALA A 16 -17.74 -2.43 13.58
C ALA A 16 -17.45 -1.72 12.25
N ARG A 17 -18.26 -0.71 11.89
CA ARG A 17 -18.02 0.13 10.71
C ARG A 17 -16.71 0.92 10.82
N GLN A 18 -16.42 1.55 11.95
CA GLN A 18 -15.16 2.29 12.17
C GLN A 18 -13.94 1.39 11.99
N VAL A 19 -13.98 0.15 12.49
CA VAL A 19 -12.90 -0.83 12.30
C VAL A 19 -12.77 -1.25 10.83
N ASN A 20 -13.90 -1.54 10.16
CA ASN A 20 -13.90 -1.92 8.75
C ASN A 20 -13.37 -0.79 7.85
N ASP A 21 -13.74 0.45 8.13
CA ASP A 21 -13.27 1.62 7.38
C ASP A 21 -11.74 1.77 7.54
N LYS A 22 -11.19 1.55 8.74
CA LYS A 22 -9.73 1.55 8.95
C LYS A 22 -9.02 0.46 8.14
N LEU A 23 -9.55 -0.76 8.13
CA LEU A 23 -8.97 -1.87 7.37
C LEU A 23 -9.00 -1.58 5.86
N LEU A 24 -10.08 -0.96 5.37
CA LEU A 24 -10.18 -0.56 3.97
C LEU A 24 -9.17 0.54 3.61
N TRP A 25 -9.03 1.55 4.47
CA TRP A 25 -8.07 2.64 4.26
C TRP A 25 -6.62 2.19 4.41
N LEU A 26 -6.36 1.20 5.26
CA LEU A 26 -5.04 0.58 5.40
C LEU A 26 -4.55 0.05 4.06
N GLU A 27 -5.33 -0.82 3.39
CA GLU A 27 -4.91 -1.37 2.10
C GLU A 27 -4.75 -0.26 1.05
N ARG A 28 -5.66 0.70 1.02
CA ARG A 28 -5.58 1.84 0.09
C ARG A 28 -4.35 2.72 0.30
N SER A 29 -3.81 2.77 1.52
CA SER A 29 -2.62 3.60 1.81
C SER A 29 -1.37 3.15 1.06
N PHE A 30 -1.32 1.88 0.62
CA PHE A 30 -0.22 1.32 -0.17
C PHE A 30 -0.34 1.57 -1.67
N LEU A 31 -1.38 2.27 -2.12
CA LEU A 31 -1.53 2.68 -3.52
C LEU A 31 -0.76 3.99 -3.79
N ILE A 32 -0.09 4.05 -4.94
CA ILE A 32 0.57 5.26 -5.46
C ILE A 32 -0.11 5.73 -6.73
N ASP A 33 -0.31 7.05 -6.86
CA ASP A 33 -1.07 7.63 -7.98
C ASP A 33 -0.30 7.54 -9.30
N GLU A 34 1.01 7.75 -9.23
CA GLU A 34 1.95 7.66 -10.34
C GLU A 34 2.15 6.23 -10.89
N GLY A 35 1.80 5.21 -10.09
CA GLY A 35 2.09 3.82 -10.40
C GLY A 35 3.57 3.45 -10.26
N LEU A 36 3.87 2.18 -10.50
CA LEU A 36 5.22 1.63 -10.31
C LEU A 36 6.17 2.06 -11.45
N PRO A 37 7.47 2.23 -11.15
CA PRO A 37 8.49 2.39 -12.17
C PRO A 37 8.41 1.27 -13.22
N GLY A 38 8.33 1.63 -14.50
CA GLY A 38 8.20 0.68 -15.61
C GLY A 38 6.77 0.24 -15.94
N ASN A 39 5.79 0.40 -15.02
CA ASN A 39 4.39 0.14 -15.31
C ASN A 39 3.45 0.97 -14.42
N SER A 40 2.90 2.05 -15.00
CA SER A 40 1.97 2.96 -14.32
C SER A 40 0.59 2.36 -14.01
N MET A 41 0.24 1.21 -14.60
CA MET A 41 -1.03 0.52 -14.32
C MET A 41 -0.99 -0.22 -12.98
N TYR A 42 0.18 -0.69 -12.56
CA TYR A 42 0.36 -1.28 -11.24
C TYR A 42 0.62 -0.17 -10.23
N LYS A 43 -0.27 -0.05 -9.25
CA LYS A 43 -0.23 1.03 -8.25
C LYS A 43 0.09 0.55 -6.85
N HIS A 44 0.05 -0.75 -6.63
CA HIS A 44 0.24 -1.29 -5.30
C HIS A 44 1.72 -1.43 -4.98
N LEU A 45 2.17 -0.72 -3.94
CA LEU A 45 3.59 -0.57 -3.63
C LEU A 45 4.21 -1.86 -3.06
N LEU A 46 3.41 -2.67 -2.35
CA LEU A 46 3.91 -3.88 -1.70
C LEU A 46 3.78 -5.13 -2.57
N HIS A 47 2.83 -5.16 -3.50
CA HIS A 47 2.52 -6.37 -4.29
C HIS A 47 2.15 -6.01 -5.72
N SER A 48 2.55 -6.86 -6.65
CA SER A 48 2.15 -6.82 -8.06
C SER A 48 2.27 -8.24 -8.61
N PRO A 49 1.56 -8.58 -9.70
CA PRO A 49 1.94 -9.71 -10.52
C PRO A 49 3.42 -9.61 -10.94
N ASP A 50 4.09 -10.76 -10.99
CA ASP A 50 5.41 -10.89 -11.59
C ASP A 50 5.32 -10.61 -13.09
N THR A 51 6.36 -9.98 -13.64
CA THR A 51 6.48 -9.69 -15.07
C THR A 51 6.78 -10.95 -15.89
N ALA A 52 7.45 -11.95 -15.29
CA ALA A 52 7.77 -13.21 -15.96
C ALA A 52 6.66 -14.26 -15.80
N ASN A 53 5.89 -14.22 -14.71
CA ASN A 53 4.82 -15.16 -14.42
C ASN A 53 3.64 -14.47 -13.74
N TYR A 54 2.58 -14.11 -14.48
CA TYR A 54 1.43 -13.38 -13.91
C TYR A 54 0.67 -14.13 -12.79
N TYR A 55 0.89 -15.44 -12.60
CA TYR A 55 0.37 -16.19 -11.46
C TYR A 55 1.24 -16.08 -10.20
N GLY A 56 2.50 -15.68 -10.35
CA GLY A 56 3.41 -15.36 -9.25
C GLY A 56 3.20 -13.93 -8.77
N GLY A 57 3.08 -13.74 -7.46
CA GLY A 57 3.11 -12.41 -6.85
C GLY A 57 4.54 -12.03 -6.46
N VAL A 58 4.91 -10.77 -6.68
CA VAL A 58 6.20 -10.21 -6.23
C VAL A 58 6.00 -9.16 -5.15
N SER A 59 6.89 -9.15 -4.16
CA SER A 59 6.91 -8.13 -3.11
C SER A 59 7.81 -6.96 -3.51
N PHE A 60 7.38 -5.73 -3.17
CA PHE A 60 8.09 -4.49 -3.52
C PHE A 60 8.52 -4.43 -5.01
N PRO A 61 7.58 -4.65 -5.94
CA PRO A 61 7.86 -4.75 -7.39
C PRO A 61 8.64 -3.57 -7.98
N GLY A 62 8.40 -2.35 -7.48
CA GLY A 62 9.12 -1.17 -7.94
C GLY A 62 10.62 -1.22 -7.64
N LEU A 63 11.05 -1.85 -6.54
CA LEU A 63 12.47 -2.05 -6.26
C LEU A 63 13.10 -3.04 -7.23
N GLY A 64 12.44 -4.17 -7.52
CA GLY A 64 12.96 -5.19 -8.44
C GLY A 64 13.28 -4.63 -9.84
N GLY A 65 12.40 -3.77 -10.36
CA GLY A 65 12.63 -3.09 -11.63
C GLY A 65 13.80 -2.10 -11.57
N ILE A 66 13.95 -1.35 -10.49
CA ILE A 66 15.06 -0.39 -10.35
C ILE A 66 16.39 -1.12 -10.07
N THR A 67 16.40 -2.23 -9.34
CA THR A 67 17.64 -3.00 -9.10
C THR A 67 18.23 -3.56 -10.39
N GLN A 68 17.39 -3.89 -11.37
CA GLN A 68 17.85 -4.29 -12.69
C GLN A 68 18.66 -3.18 -13.40
N CYS A 69 18.34 -1.90 -13.15
CA CYS A 69 19.15 -0.75 -13.61
C CYS A 69 20.58 -0.83 -13.06
N MET A 70 20.74 -1.21 -11.78
CA MET A 70 22.06 -1.36 -11.16
C MET A 70 22.86 -2.51 -11.78
N ASP A 71 22.22 -3.64 -12.03
CA ASP A 71 22.89 -4.80 -12.63
C ASP A 71 23.41 -4.52 -14.05
N ILE A 72 22.71 -3.67 -14.81
CA ILE A 72 23.05 -3.37 -16.22
C ILE A 72 24.04 -2.20 -16.33
N GLN A 73 23.79 -1.08 -15.63
CA GLN A 73 24.51 0.18 -15.89
C GLN A 73 25.15 0.83 -14.64
N ASN A 74 24.85 0.35 -13.42
CA ASN A 74 25.36 0.86 -12.12
C ASN A 74 25.62 2.39 -12.09
N THR A 75 24.64 3.17 -12.51
CA THR A 75 24.76 4.63 -12.61
C THR A 75 24.28 5.31 -11.32
N THR A 76 24.77 6.52 -11.06
CA THR A 76 24.30 7.38 -9.94
C THR A 76 22.78 7.64 -10.01
N GLU A 77 22.22 7.70 -11.22
CA GLU A 77 20.78 7.86 -11.43
C GLU A 77 19.99 6.66 -10.90
N CYS A 78 20.45 5.42 -11.13
CA CYS A 78 19.83 4.23 -10.56
C CYS A 78 19.83 4.32 -9.02
N HIS A 79 20.94 4.72 -8.40
CA HIS A 79 21.05 4.89 -6.93
C HIS A 79 20.03 5.90 -6.40
N VAL A 80 19.91 7.05 -7.07
CA VAL A 80 18.94 8.10 -6.70
C VAL A 80 17.50 7.58 -6.77
N GLU A 81 17.14 6.81 -7.80
CA GLU A 81 15.79 6.24 -7.92
C GLU A 81 15.49 5.20 -6.84
N ILE A 82 16.47 4.38 -6.45
CA ILE A 82 16.31 3.44 -5.32
C ILE A 82 16.03 4.20 -4.03
N HIS A 83 16.83 5.22 -3.72
CA HIS A 83 16.64 6.01 -2.51
C HIS A 83 15.26 6.68 -2.48
N LYS A 84 14.82 7.23 -3.62
CA LYS A 84 13.47 7.80 -3.75
C LYS A 84 12.39 6.74 -3.49
N HIS A 85 12.50 5.56 -4.09
CA HIS A 85 11.49 4.52 -3.97
C HIS A 85 11.43 3.93 -2.55
N VAL A 86 12.59 3.70 -1.92
CA VAL A 86 12.68 3.27 -0.52
C VAL A 86 12.07 4.31 0.42
N ALA A 87 12.36 5.61 0.21
CA ALA A 87 11.76 6.68 1.00
C ALA A 87 10.23 6.68 0.90
N LYS A 88 9.67 6.48 -0.30
CA LYS A 88 8.22 6.36 -0.50
C LYS A 88 7.64 5.15 0.25
N ILE A 89 8.27 3.98 0.17
CA ILE A 89 7.84 2.78 0.92
C ILE A 89 7.76 3.08 2.41
N ILE A 90 8.83 3.65 2.96
CA ILE A 90 8.90 4.00 4.39
C ILE A 90 7.78 4.97 4.76
N GLN A 91 7.57 6.03 3.96
CA GLN A 91 6.47 6.99 4.20
C GLN A 91 5.11 6.30 4.22
N ARG A 92 4.82 5.42 3.24
CA ARG A 92 3.53 4.72 3.18
C ARG A 92 3.33 3.76 4.35
N ILE A 93 4.38 3.07 4.81
CA ILE A 93 4.31 2.23 6.00
C ILE A 93 3.99 3.06 7.25
N PHE A 94 4.61 4.24 7.41
CA PHE A 94 4.28 5.13 8.52
C PHE A 94 2.86 5.67 8.42
N ASP A 95 2.38 6.02 7.23
CA ASP A 95 1.01 6.49 7.04
C ASP A 95 -0.01 5.38 7.31
N ALA A 96 0.27 4.16 6.86
CA ALA A 96 -0.49 2.96 7.19
C ALA A 96 -0.58 2.73 8.70
N ALA A 97 0.55 2.85 9.41
CA ALA A 97 0.59 2.74 10.87
C ALA A 97 -0.26 3.82 11.56
N LYS A 98 -0.26 5.06 11.05
CA LYS A 98 -1.10 6.15 11.58
C LYS A 98 -2.60 5.89 11.40
N ILE A 99 -3.02 5.22 10.32
CA ILE A 99 -4.43 4.86 10.09
C ILE A 99 -4.93 3.88 11.16
N LEU A 100 -4.04 2.98 11.59
CA LEU A 100 -4.35 1.99 12.61
C LEU A 100 -4.32 2.57 14.03
N ASP A 101 -3.45 3.54 14.29
CA ASP A 101 -3.36 4.20 15.59
C ASP A 101 -4.69 4.94 15.91
N SER A 102 -5.35 4.52 16.98
CA SER A 102 -6.76 4.80 17.25
C SER A 102 -7.04 6.17 17.85
N LYS A 103 -6.08 7.10 17.86
CA LYS A 103 -6.19 8.36 18.59
C LYS A 103 -6.75 9.55 17.78
N THR A 104 -6.96 9.41 16.47
CA THR A 104 -7.16 10.57 15.57
C THR A 104 -8.43 10.57 14.72
N TYR A 105 -9.39 9.68 14.95
CA TYR A 105 -10.70 9.75 14.27
C TYR A 105 -11.82 10.21 15.22
N ASN A 106 -11.67 11.44 15.75
CA ASN A 106 -12.83 12.24 16.12
C ASN A 106 -13.24 13.02 14.87
N VAL A 107 -14.09 12.44 14.05
CA VAL A 107 -14.79 13.19 13.01
C VAL A 107 -15.92 13.93 13.71
N TYR A 108 -15.78 15.25 13.84
CA TYR A 108 -16.86 16.14 14.24
C TYR A 108 -18.07 15.88 13.33
N VAL A 109 -19.23 15.67 13.97
CA VAL A 109 -20.55 15.76 13.33
C VAL A 109 -20.81 17.21 12.93
#